data_AF-A0A258G488-F1
#
_entry.id   AF-A0A258G488-F1
#
_cell.length_a   1.000
_cell.length_b   1.000
_cell.length_c   1.000
_cell.angle_alpha   90.00
_cell.angle_beta   90.00
_cell.angle_gamma   90.00
#
_symmetry.space_group_name_H-M   'P 1'
#
loop_
_entity.id
_entity.type
_entity.pdbx_description
1 polymer ?
#
loop_
_entity_poly.entity_id
_entity_poly.type
_entity_poly.pdbx_seq_one_letter_code
_entity_poly.pdbx_strand_id
1 'polypeptide(L)'
;MTHNHDPFKNPDSDSSDLDKIEDTPFERLNGVMQTAIDKLDLYQVEPNSFTHDTQRIPFGRSGDGSLATSMTVDEGYLSGIVSFIAPKGSDTRDSFILRRDIGDAAWHTPSNRIATNAGLARRLDANWPSQIDNSVIRQASQDEDVTLETIFQIIEKDLAPHAPYFTVEKIYAYSNIQVNGETGACRTLSEVHLATETDHDGFRTVTVQTKVADQMDGLATAVYCRATSDQMGDVFLSAWYDHPETGKRVDKPIHDSDKVAAELEGMINLLLEEKLAA
;
A
#
# COMPACT_ATOMS: atom_id res chain seq x y z
N MET A 1 -62.54 38.96 14.79
CA MET A 1 -62.59 39.22 13.33
C MET A 1 -61.70 40.44 13.09
N THR A 2 -60.42 40.20 12.76
CA THR A 2 -59.76 40.51 11.46
C THR A 2 -59.60 42.04 11.24
N HIS A 3 -58.42 42.63 11.05
CA HIS A 3 -57.35 42.26 10.11
C HIS A 3 -55.94 42.77 10.48
N ASN A 4 -54.96 42.09 9.88
CA ASN A 4 -53.52 42.32 9.82
C ASN A 4 -53.07 43.71 9.32
N HIS A 5 -51.89 44.13 9.77
CA HIS A 5 -50.84 44.62 8.87
C HIS A 5 -49.44 44.39 9.47
N ASP A 6 -48.59 43.71 8.69
CA ASP A 6 -47.15 43.53 8.89
C ASP A 6 -46.40 44.86 9.14
N PRO A 7 -45.28 44.78 9.86
CA PRO A 7 -44.11 45.55 9.50
C PRO A 7 -42.90 44.63 9.33
N PHE A 8 -42.56 44.29 8.09
CA PHE A 8 -41.17 44.00 7.75
C PHE A 8 -40.38 45.31 7.84
N LYS A 9 -39.50 45.40 8.84
CA LYS A 9 -38.23 46.13 8.76
C LYS A 9 -37.23 45.41 9.65
N ASN A 10 -36.30 44.70 8.99
CA ASN A 10 -35.07 44.17 9.56
C ASN A 10 -34.36 45.22 10.43
N PRO A 11 -33.80 44.78 11.56
CA PRO A 11 -32.46 45.15 11.92
C PRO A 11 -31.58 43.89 11.94
N ASP A 12 -30.43 44.05 11.29
CA ASP A 12 -29.18 43.42 11.64
C ASP A 12 -29.12 41.90 11.52
N SER A 13 -28.62 41.52 10.36
CA SER A 13 -27.73 40.38 10.18
C SER A 13 -26.70 40.33 11.30
N ASP A 14 -27.04 39.68 12.41
CA ASP A 14 -26.06 38.94 13.17
C ASP A 14 -25.58 37.82 12.25
N SER A 15 -24.46 38.10 11.60
CA SER A 15 -23.60 37.07 11.03
C SER A 15 -23.42 36.02 12.12
N SER A 16 -24.08 34.88 11.94
CA SER A 16 -23.62 33.65 12.56
C SER A 16 -22.21 33.43 12.04
N ASP A 17 -21.23 33.93 12.79
CA ASP A 17 -19.92 33.31 12.91
C ASP A 17 -20.24 31.89 13.37
N LEU A 18 -20.56 31.03 12.40
CA LEU A 18 -20.39 29.61 12.52
C LEU A 18 -18.90 29.49 12.80
N ASP A 19 -18.55 29.29 14.07
CA ASP A 19 -17.26 28.81 14.50
C ASP A 19 -16.85 27.76 13.46
N LYS A 20 -15.85 28.07 12.65
CA LYS A 20 -15.25 27.08 11.77
C LYS A 20 -14.68 26.05 12.73
N ILE A 21 -15.39 24.95 12.91
CA ILE A 21 -14.87 23.81 13.65
C ILE A 21 -13.59 23.43 12.92
N GLU A 22 -12.46 23.75 13.54
CA GLU A 22 -11.15 23.42 13.01
C GLU A 22 -11.01 21.90 13.13
N ASP A 23 -10.77 21.24 12.00
CA ASP A 23 -10.60 19.80 11.96
C ASP A 23 -9.52 19.39 12.97
N THR A 24 -9.78 18.33 13.72
CA THR A 24 -8.79 17.75 14.64
C THR A 24 -7.57 17.23 13.87
N PRO A 25 -6.39 17.10 14.52
CA PRO A 25 -5.20 16.54 13.86
C PRO A 25 -5.43 15.18 13.19
N PHE A 26 -6.28 14.33 13.78
CA PHE A 26 -6.63 13.03 13.22
C PHE A 26 -7.54 13.14 11.99
N GLU A 27 -8.52 14.04 11.99
CA GLU A 27 -9.39 14.29 10.83
C GLU A 27 -8.58 14.83 9.64
N ARG A 28 -7.67 15.78 9.89
CA ARG A 28 -6.77 16.29 8.84
C ARG A 28 -5.82 15.22 8.32
N LEU A 29 -5.18 14.46 9.21
CA LEU A 29 -4.30 13.36 8.84
C LEU A 29 -5.05 12.32 7.99
N ASN A 30 -6.26 11.93 8.39
CA ASN A 30 -7.09 11.03 7.60
C ASN A 30 -7.34 11.58 6.19
N GLY A 31 -7.75 12.86 6.08
CA GLY A 31 -8.02 13.50 4.80
C GLY A 31 -6.81 13.52 3.85
N VAL A 32 -5.61 13.81 4.37
CA VAL A 32 -4.39 13.79 3.54
C VAL A 32 -3.99 12.36 3.18
N MET A 33 -4.11 11.38 4.10
CA MET A 33 -3.80 9.98 3.83
C MET A 33 -4.66 9.41 2.71
N GLN A 34 -5.98 9.61 2.79
CA GLN A 34 -6.95 9.09 1.83
C GLN A 34 -6.76 9.67 0.42
N THR A 35 -6.24 10.90 0.31
CA THR A 35 -6.08 11.59 -0.98
C THR A 35 -4.67 11.56 -1.54
N ALA A 36 -3.64 11.26 -0.73
CA ALA A 36 -2.24 11.36 -1.16
C ALA A 36 -1.91 10.41 -2.31
N ILE A 37 -2.28 9.14 -2.19
CA ILE A 37 -2.00 8.12 -3.22
C ILE A 37 -2.73 8.46 -4.51
N ASP A 38 -4.00 8.86 -4.42
CA ASP A 38 -4.82 9.19 -5.59
C ASP A 38 -4.28 10.44 -6.31
N LYS A 39 -3.75 11.42 -5.57
CA LYS A 39 -3.07 12.59 -6.15
C LYS A 39 -1.76 12.19 -6.84
N LEU A 40 -0.91 11.41 -6.17
CA LEU A 40 0.37 10.98 -6.76
C LEU A 40 0.14 10.16 -8.04
N ASP A 41 -0.86 9.27 -8.04
CA ASP A 41 -1.27 8.49 -9.22
C ASP A 41 -1.83 9.38 -10.35
N LEU A 42 -2.69 10.35 -10.02
CA LEU A 42 -3.24 11.30 -11.00
C LEU A 42 -2.16 12.07 -11.76
N TYR A 43 -1.08 12.44 -11.08
CA TYR A 43 0.06 13.16 -11.65
C TYR A 43 1.19 12.22 -12.13
N GLN A 44 0.97 10.90 -12.11
CA GLN A 44 1.92 9.89 -12.58
C GLN A 44 3.29 10.02 -11.89
N VAL A 45 3.29 10.36 -10.60
CA VAL A 45 4.52 10.41 -9.81
C VAL A 45 4.98 8.98 -9.56
N GLU A 46 6.13 8.62 -10.14
CA GLU A 46 6.73 7.31 -9.90
C GLU A 46 7.39 7.25 -8.51
N PRO A 47 7.07 6.25 -7.68
CA PRO A 47 7.78 6.02 -6.44
C PRO A 47 9.20 5.50 -6.70
N ASN A 48 10.09 5.63 -5.71
CA ASN A 48 11.42 5.01 -5.78
C ASN A 48 11.34 3.49 -5.72
N SER A 49 10.36 2.98 -4.97
CA SER A 49 10.06 1.56 -4.83
C SER A 49 8.56 1.33 -4.78
N PHE A 50 8.09 0.27 -5.42
CA PHE A 50 6.69 -0.12 -5.47
C PHE A 50 6.54 -1.62 -5.23
N THR A 51 5.66 -1.99 -4.30
CA THR A 51 5.28 -3.38 -4.06
C THR A 51 3.80 -3.58 -4.31
N HIS A 52 3.45 -4.65 -5.00
CA HIS A 52 2.09 -5.12 -5.23
C HIS A 52 1.95 -6.55 -4.75
N ASP A 53 1.15 -6.74 -3.70
CA ASP A 53 0.93 -8.01 -3.04
C ASP A 53 -0.53 -8.44 -3.17
N THR A 54 -0.75 -9.70 -3.50
CA THR A 54 -2.08 -10.32 -3.47
C THR A 54 -2.06 -11.56 -2.61
N GLN A 55 -3.10 -11.74 -1.81
CA GLN A 55 -3.20 -12.88 -0.91
C GLN A 55 -4.56 -13.57 -1.00
N ARG A 56 -4.55 -14.87 -0.69
CA ARG A 56 -5.74 -15.72 -0.50
C ARG A 56 -6.58 -15.93 -1.76
N ILE A 57 -5.99 -15.78 -2.94
CA ILE A 57 -6.71 -16.04 -4.19
C ILE A 57 -6.94 -17.56 -4.32
N PRO A 58 -8.19 -18.06 -4.41
CA PRO A 58 -8.44 -19.48 -4.59
C PRO A 58 -7.81 -20.00 -5.86
N PHE A 59 -7.06 -21.10 -5.74
CA PHE A 59 -6.24 -21.60 -6.84
C PHE A 59 -6.12 -23.12 -6.82
N GLY A 60 -5.59 -23.69 -7.90
CA GLY A 60 -5.62 -25.13 -8.14
C GLY A 60 -6.85 -25.52 -8.96
N ARG A 61 -6.83 -26.70 -9.60
CA ARG A 61 -7.85 -27.11 -10.57
C ARG A 61 -9.29 -27.09 -10.03
N SER A 62 -9.45 -27.37 -8.74
CA SER A 62 -10.70 -27.34 -7.99
C SER A 62 -10.98 -26.00 -7.28
N GLY A 63 -10.04 -25.06 -7.31
CA GLY A 63 -10.15 -23.76 -6.62
C GLY A 63 -10.14 -23.85 -5.10
N ASP A 64 -9.63 -24.93 -4.51
CA ASP A 64 -9.62 -25.21 -3.07
C ASP A 64 -8.25 -25.01 -2.40
N GLY A 65 -7.22 -24.69 -3.19
CA GLY A 65 -5.95 -24.19 -2.69
C GLY A 65 -5.89 -22.66 -2.65
N SER A 66 -4.72 -22.12 -2.36
CA SER A 66 -4.52 -20.67 -2.16
C SER A 66 -3.25 -20.18 -2.87
N LEU A 67 -3.40 -19.15 -3.69
CA LEU A 67 -2.32 -18.42 -4.34
C LEU A 67 -2.07 -17.10 -3.61
N ALA A 68 -0.80 -16.79 -3.42
CA ALA A 68 -0.33 -15.48 -2.99
C ALA A 68 0.78 -15.03 -3.93
N THR A 69 0.78 -13.74 -4.26
CA THR A 69 1.80 -13.13 -5.11
C THR A 69 2.33 -11.86 -4.47
N SER A 70 3.57 -11.52 -4.80
CA SER A 70 4.22 -10.28 -4.41
C SER A 70 5.15 -9.88 -5.55
N MET A 71 5.07 -8.64 -6.01
CA MET A 71 5.96 -8.08 -7.01
C MET A 71 6.49 -6.76 -6.48
N THR A 72 7.81 -6.62 -6.47
CA THR A 72 8.47 -5.37 -6.06
C THR A 72 9.32 -4.85 -7.20
N VAL A 73 9.11 -3.58 -7.55
CA VAL A 73 9.99 -2.79 -8.41
C VAL A 73 10.75 -1.84 -7.50
N ASP A 74 12.07 -1.96 -7.44
CA ASP A 74 12.94 -1.16 -6.59
C ASP A 74 14.07 -0.56 -7.43
N GLU A 75 14.08 0.77 -7.58
CA GLU A 75 15.03 1.49 -8.46
C GLU A 75 15.13 0.91 -9.89
N GLY A 76 14.01 0.42 -10.43
CA GLY A 76 13.92 -0.21 -11.75
C GLY A 76 14.35 -1.69 -11.79
N TYR A 77 14.79 -2.26 -10.67
CA TYR A 77 15.02 -3.69 -10.55
C TYR A 77 13.77 -4.39 -10.05
N LEU A 78 13.47 -5.52 -10.69
CA LEU A 78 12.27 -6.28 -10.41
C LEU A 78 12.59 -7.52 -9.57
N SER A 79 11.77 -7.77 -8.56
CA SER A 79 11.73 -9.02 -7.80
C SER A 79 10.29 -9.49 -7.64
N GLY A 80 10.11 -10.75 -7.25
CA GLY A 80 8.78 -11.23 -6.96
C GLY A 80 8.72 -12.61 -6.32
N ILE A 81 7.55 -12.91 -5.78
CA ILE A 81 7.21 -14.18 -5.15
C ILE A 81 5.86 -14.63 -5.71
N VAL A 82 5.78 -15.89 -6.10
CA VAL A 82 4.52 -16.56 -6.40
C VAL A 82 4.47 -17.85 -5.59
N SER A 83 3.48 -17.96 -4.72
CA SER A 83 3.31 -19.09 -3.81
C SER A 83 1.92 -19.68 -3.95
N PHE A 84 1.86 -20.97 -4.27
CA PHE A 84 0.64 -21.76 -4.27
C PHE A 84 0.71 -22.83 -3.19
N ILE A 85 -0.31 -22.88 -2.36
CA ILE A 85 -0.53 -23.90 -1.33
C ILE A 85 -1.72 -24.76 -1.76
N ALA A 86 -1.46 -26.03 -2.04
CA ALA A 86 -2.48 -27.02 -2.37
C ALA A 86 -3.40 -27.32 -1.17
N PRO A 87 -4.64 -27.77 -1.40
CA PRO A 87 -5.58 -28.07 -0.33
C PRO A 87 -5.07 -29.20 0.58
N LYS A 88 -5.54 -29.18 1.83
CA LYS A 88 -5.17 -30.16 2.86
C LYS A 88 -5.50 -31.59 2.39
N GLY A 89 -4.51 -32.47 2.41
CA GLY A 89 -4.65 -33.86 1.94
C GLY A 89 -4.06 -34.12 0.55
N SER A 90 -3.64 -33.07 -0.16
CA SER A 90 -2.84 -33.17 -1.39
C SER A 90 -1.39 -33.56 -1.11
N ASP A 91 -0.65 -34.00 -2.14
CA ASP A 91 0.78 -34.18 -2.02
C ASP A 91 1.43 -32.79 -1.87
N THR A 92 2.37 -32.64 -0.94
CA THR A 92 3.19 -31.44 -0.79
C THR A 92 3.86 -30.98 -2.09
N ARG A 93 4.10 -31.90 -3.03
CA ARG A 93 4.66 -31.62 -4.36
C ARG A 93 3.72 -30.84 -5.27
N ASP A 94 2.42 -30.80 -4.96
CA ASP A 94 1.41 -30.06 -5.70
C ASP A 94 1.51 -28.55 -5.37
N SER A 95 2.08 -28.20 -4.21
CA SER A 95 2.39 -26.83 -3.83
C SER A 95 3.67 -26.34 -4.48
N PHE A 96 3.82 -25.02 -4.62
CA PHE A 96 5.08 -24.43 -5.07
C PHE A 96 5.29 -23.03 -4.52
N ILE A 97 6.55 -22.67 -4.38
CA ILE A 97 6.98 -21.30 -4.19
C ILE A 97 8.06 -21.00 -5.22
N LEU A 98 7.88 -19.90 -5.92
CA LEU A 98 8.82 -19.37 -6.89
C LEU A 98 9.23 -17.98 -6.41
N ARG A 99 10.53 -17.73 -6.40
CA ARG A 99 11.10 -16.44 -6.02
C ARG A 99 12.00 -15.93 -7.12
N ARG A 100 11.97 -14.64 -7.36
CA ARG A 100 12.87 -13.94 -8.25
C ARG A 100 13.50 -12.83 -7.43
N ASP A 101 14.81 -12.91 -7.21
CA ASP A 101 15.52 -11.91 -6.44
C ASP A 101 15.76 -10.65 -7.30
N ILE A 102 16.08 -9.53 -6.63
CA ILE A 102 16.30 -8.24 -7.27
C ILE A 102 17.43 -8.36 -8.30
N GLY A 103 17.14 -7.97 -9.54
CA GLY A 103 18.11 -7.97 -10.64
C GLY A 103 18.32 -9.32 -11.32
N ASP A 104 17.69 -10.40 -10.83
CA ASP A 104 17.72 -11.69 -11.49
C ASP A 104 16.75 -11.72 -12.68
N ALA A 105 17.11 -12.45 -13.73
CA ALA A 105 16.23 -12.71 -14.87
C ALA A 105 15.33 -13.94 -14.66
N ALA A 106 15.63 -14.78 -13.66
CA ALA A 106 15.04 -16.10 -13.50
C ALA A 106 14.27 -16.27 -12.18
N TRP A 107 13.32 -17.20 -12.20
CA TRP A 107 12.60 -17.68 -11.03
C TRP A 107 13.28 -18.92 -10.45
N HIS A 108 13.34 -18.99 -9.13
CA HIS A 108 13.96 -20.05 -8.36
C HIS A 108 12.91 -20.80 -7.53
N THR A 109 12.91 -22.13 -7.63
CA THR A 109 12.26 -22.99 -6.64
C THR A 109 13.18 -23.22 -5.43
N PRO A 110 12.68 -23.72 -4.28
CA PRO A 110 13.54 -24.15 -3.17
C PRO A 110 14.56 -25.23 -3.57
N SER A 111 14.27 -25.99 -4.63
CA SER A 111 15.15 -27.01 -5.23
C SER A 111 16.06 -26.48 -6.34
N ASN A 112 16.13 -25.15 -6.50
CA ASN A 112 16.98 -24.42 -7.43
C ASN A 112 16.74 -24.69 -8.92
N ARG A 113 15.48 -24.98 -9.31
CA ARG A 113 15.09 -24.99 -10.72
C ARG A 113 14.83 -23.57 -11.19
N ILE A 114 15.52 -23.19 -12.27
CA ILE A 114 15.41 -21.91 -12.96
C ILE A 114 14.20 -21.94 -13.90
N ALA A 115 13.24 -21.03 -13.72
CA ALA A 115 12.10 -20.85 -14.63
C ALA A 115 12.08 -19.43 -15.23
N THR A 116 11.62 -19.31 -16.47
CA THR A 116 11.36 -18.01 -17.13
C THR A 116 9.97 -17.49 -16.73
N ASN A 117 9.63 -16.25 -17.10
CA ASN A 117 8.26 -15.74 -16.92
C ASN A 117 7.25 -16.61 -17.69
N ALA A 118 7.53 -17.00 -18.94
CA ALA A 118 6.70 -17.96 -19.68
C ALA A 118 6.59 -19.31 -18.94
N GLY A 119 7.67 -19.75 -18.29
CA GLY A 119 7.67 -20.94 -17.42
C GLY A 119 6.75 -20.79 -16.19
N LEU A 120 6.75 -19.62 -15.55
CA LEU A 120 5.81 -19.27 -14.48
C LEU A 120 4.36 -19.30 -15.00
N ALA A 121 4.09 -18.64 -16.12
CA ALA A 121 2.76 -18.62 -16.74
C ALA A 121 2.26 -20.03 -17.10
N ARG A 122 3.12 -20.90 -17.66
CA ARG A 122 2.81 -22.32 -17.89
C ARG A 122 2.43 -23.06 -16.61
N ARG A 123 3.12 -22.77 -15.50
CA ARG A 123 2.84 -23.37 -14.20
C ARG A 123 1.50 -22.91 -13.63
N LEU A 124 1.15 -21.63 -13.85
CA LEU A 124 -0.14 -21.06 -13.48
C LEU A 124 -1.26 -21.65 -14.34
N ASP A 125 -1.14 -21.68 -15.68
CA ASP A 125 -2.13 -22.29 -16.58
C ASP A 125 -2.44 -23.74 -16.21
N ALA A 126 -1.41 -24.54 -15.91
CA ALA A 126 -1.56 -25.96 -15.54
C ALA A 126 -2.37 -26.19 -14.25
N ASN A 127 -2.38 -25.21 -13.35
CA ASN A 127 -3.07 -25.22 -12.05
C ASN A 127 -4.23 -24.24 -11.98
N TRP A 128 -4.58 -23.60 -13.10
CA TRP A 128 -5.65 -22.61 -13.14
C TRP A 128 -6.98 -23.26 -12.75
N PRO A 129 -7.83 -22.59 -11.95
CA PRO A 129 -9.12 -23.14 -11.58
C PRO A 129 -9.97 -23.45 -12.82
N SER A 130 -10.51 -24.67 -12.87
CA SER A 130 -11.20 -25.19 -14.06
C SER A 130 -12.50 -24.46 -14.39
N GLN A 131 -13.07 -23.76 -13.41
CA GLN A 131 -14.29 -22.97 -13.54
C GLN A 131 -14.05 -21.53 -14.04
N ILE A 132 -12.79 -21.10 -14.17
CA ILE A 132 -12.42 -19.75 -14.61
C ILE A 132 -11.78 -19.87 -16.00
N ASP A 133 -12.12 -18.94 -16.90
CA ASP A 133 -11.45 -18.88 -18.21
C ASP A 133 -9.94 -18.69 -18.02
N ASN A 134 -9.16 -19.46 -18.77
CA ASN A 134 -7.71 -19.47 -18.67
C ASN A 134 -7.04 -19.12 -20.01
N SER A 135 -7.81 -18.61 -20.97
CA SER A 135 -7.33 -18.24 -22.30
C SER A 135 -6.17 -17.22 -22.25
N VAL A 136 -6.29 -16.20 -21.40
CA VAL A 136 -5.29 -15.11 -21.27
C VAL A 136 -3.97 -15.63 -20.68
N ILE A 137 -4.03 -16.37 -19.57
CA ILE A 137 -2.82 -16.95 -18.97
C ILE A 137 -2.20 -18.02 -19.88
N ARG A 138 -3.02 -18.76 -20.62
CA ARG A 138 -2.54 -19.74 -21.62
C ARG A 138 -1.80 -19.05 -22.77
N GLN A 139 -2.31 -17.92 -23.26
CA GLN A 139 -1.63 -17.13 -24.27
C GLN A 139 -0.28 -16.61 -23.74
N ALA A 140 -0.28 -16.03 -22.53
CA ALA A 140 0.94 -15.57 -21.86
C ALA A 140 1.96 -16.71 -21.66
N SER A 141 1.49 -17.94 -21.46
CA SER A 141 2.36 -19.12 -21.31
C SER A 141 3.10 -19.54 -22.58
N GLN A 142 2.64 -19.08 -23.74
CA GLN A 142 3.19 -19.36 -25.07
C GLN A 142 4.03 -18.20 -25.61
N ASP A 143 4.01 -17.06 -24.92
CA ASP A 143 4.79 -15.87 -25.27
C ASP A 143 6.10 -15.85 -24.47
N GLU A 144 7.23 -16.00 -25.16
CA GLU A 144 8.55 -15.99 -24.51
C GLU A 144 8.95 -14.57 -24.04
N ASP A 145 8.33 -13.52 -24.57
CA ASP A 145 8.58 -12.12 -24.20
C ASP A 145 7.64 -11.62 -23.09
N VAL A 146 6.83 -12.52 -22.51
CA VAL A 146 5.88 -12.16 -21.44
C VAL A 146 6.60 -11.54 -20.23
N THR A 147 6.11 -10.37 -19.81
CA THR A 147 6.64 -9.66 -18.65
C THR A 147 6.02 -10.18 -17.36
N LEU A 148 6.71 -9.94 -16.23
CA LEU A 148 6.13 -10.30 -14.93
C LEU A 148 4.89 -9.46 -14.62
N GLU A 149 4.94 -8.17 -14.94
CA GLU A 149 3.82 -7.25 -14.78
C GLU A 149 2.58 -7.76 -15.50
N THR A 150 2.72 -8.26 -16.73
CA THR A 150 1.63 -8.89 -17.47
C THR A 150 1.04 -10.08 -16.71
N ILE A 151 1.88 -10.98 -16.16
CA ILE A 151 1.40 -12.14 -15.39
C ILE A 151 0.63 -11.69 -14.15
N PHE A 152 1.14 -10.68 -13.43
CA PHE A 152 0.50 -10.15 -12.23
C PHE A 152 -0.82 -9.44 -12.54
N GLN A 153 -0.87 -8.68 -13.64
CA GLN A 153 -2.11 -8.06 -14.12
C GLN A 153 -3.18 -9.10 -14.48
N ILE A 154 -2.79 -10.23 -15.08
CA ILE A 154 -3.72 -11.34 -15.37
C ILE A 154 -4.26 -11.92 -14.05
N ILE A 155 -3.42 -12.11 -13.04
CA ILE A 155 -3.87 -12.60 -11.73
C ILE A 155 -4.84 -11.61 -11.08
N GLU A 156 -4.52 -10.32 -11.08
CA GLU A 156 -5.36 -9.27 -10.48
C GLU A 156 -6.71 -9.11 -11.22
N LYS A 157 -6.72 -9.20 -12.56
CA LYS A 157 -7.93 -8.92 -13.37
C LYS A 157 -8.78 -10.15 -13.66
N ASP A 158 -8.17 -11.30 -13.91
CA ASP A 158 -8.87 -12.49 -14.39
C ASP A 158 -9.07 -13.55 -13.29
N LEU A 159 -8.27 -13.52 -12.21
CA LEU A 159 -8.34 -14.52 -11.16
C LEU A 159 -8.90 -13.96 -9.84
N ALA A 160 -8.34 -12.84 -9.36
CA ALA A 160 -8.73 -12.25 -8.07
C ALA A 160 -10.24 -11.92 -7.94
N PRO A 161 -10.95 -11.44 -8.99
CA PRO A 161 -12.39 -11.14 -8.87
C PRO A 161 -13.28 -12.36 -8.59
N HIS A 162 -12.76 -13.58 -8.78
CA HIS A 162 -13.47 -14.82 -8.48
C HIS A 162 -13.20 -15.35 -7.06
N ALA A 163 -12.32 -14.68 -6.30
CA ALA A 163 -12.01 -15.06 -4.94
C ALA A 163 -13.15 -14.63 -3.99
N PRO A 164 -13.67 -15.54 -3.14
CA PRO A 164 -14.66 -15.17 -2.14
C PRO A 164 -14.03 -14.30 -1.05
N TYR A 165 -12.71 -14.41 -0.83
CA TYR A 165 -11.94 -13.60 0.10
C TYR A 165 -10.54 -13.40 -0.49
N PHE A 166 -10.17 -12.18 -0.81
CA PHE A 166 -8.82 -11.81 -1.21
C PHE A 166 -8.44 -10.47 -0.59
N THR A 167 -7.14 -10.21 -0.56
CA THR A 167 -6.58 -8.94 -0.12
C THR A 167 -5.53 -8.51 -1.14
N VAL A 168 -5.58 -7.25 -1.55
CA VAL A 168 -4.57 -6.59 -2.38
C VAL A 168 -3.91 -5.50 -1.56
N GLU A 169 -2.60 -5.57 -1.39
CA GLU A 169 -1.81 -4.53 -0.77
C GLU A 169 -0.89 -3.89 -1.82
N LYS A 170 -0.86 -2.55 -1.84
CA LYS A 170 0.05 -1.77 -2.69
C LYS A 170 0.85 -0.86 -1.78
N ILE A 171 2.18 -0.91 -1.85
CA ILE A 171 3.10 -0.12 -1.03
C ILE A 171 3.95 0.73 -1.96
N TYR A 172 4.01 2.03 -1.71
CA TYR A 172 4.76 3.02 -2.47
C TYR A 172 5.77 3.66 -1.53
N ALA A 173 7.06 3.58 -1.85
CA ALA A 173 8.12 4.23 -1.09
C ALA A 173 8.68 5.42 -1.87
N TYR A 174 8.66 6.58 -1.24
CA TYR A 174 9.23 7.82 -1.74
C TYR A 174 10.40 8.23 -0.86
N SER A 175 11.58 8.30 -1.44
CA SER A 175 12.84 8.61 -0.76
C SER A 175 13.41 9.93 -1.28
N ASN A 176 14.40 10.46 -0.55
CA ASN A 176 15.14 11.67 -0.93
C ASN A 176 14.23 12.90 -1.13
N ILE A 177 13.18 13.04 -0.31
CA ILE A 177 12.24 14.16 -0.40
C ILE A 177 12.98 15.42 0.08
N GLN A 178 13.24 16.34 -0.85
CA GLN A 178 13.94 17.59 -0.55
C GLN A 178 12.95 18.73 -0.34
N VAL A 179 12.89 19.24 0.89
CA VAL A 179 12.06 20.40 1.19
C VAL A 179 12.93 21.63 1.29
N ASN A 180 12.73 22.58 0.38
CA ASN A 180 13.29 23.92 0.51
C ASN A 180 12.53 24.66 1.62
N GLY A 181 13.11 24.72 2.82
CA GLY A 181 12.54 25.56 3.88
C GLY A 181 12.59 27.04 3.48
N GLU A 182 11.59 27.83 3.91
CA GLU A 182 11.57 29.30 3.71
C GLU A 182 12.81 30.01 4.26
N THR A 183 13.56 29.37 5.17
CA THR A 183 14.80 29.85 5.77
C THR A 183 16.08 29.39 5.04
N GLY A 184 15.97 28.67 3.91
CA GLY A 184 17.09 28.11 3.17
C GLY A 184 17.71 26.83 3.77
N ALA A 185 17.17 26.33 4.88
CA ALA A 185 17.55 25.02 5.41
C ALA A 185 16.78 23.91 4.68
N CYS A 186 17.48 23.16 3.82
CA CYS A 186 16.92 21.97 3.20
C CYS A 186 16.67 20.91 4.29
N ARG A 187 15.42 20.49 4.47
CA ARG A 187 15.09 19.30 5.27
C ARG A 187 14.93 18.13 4.31
N THR A 188 15.73 17.10 4.49
CA THR A 188 15.56 15.83 3.78
C THR A 188 14.73 14.90 4.65
N LEU A 189 13.53 14.55 4.21
CA LEU A 189 12.85 13.36 4.74
C LEU A 189 13.50 12.16 4.08
N SER A 190 13.96 11.21 4.90
CA SER A 190 14.71 10.07 4.38
C SER A 190 13.83 9.20 3.48
N GLU A 191 12.60 8.91 3.93
CA GLU A 191 11.69 7.98 3.25
C GLU A 191 10.25 8.11 3.81
N VAL A 192 9.26 8.12 2.94
CA VAL A 192 7.83 8.02 3.27
C VAL A 192 7.24 6.83 2.52
N HIS A 193 6.63 5.91 3.24
CA HIS A 193 5.88 4.78 2.71
C HIS A 193 4.39 5.11 2.77
N LEU A 194 3.70 5.00 1.65
CA LEU A 194 2.26 5.03 1.55
C LEU A 194 1.80 3.63 1.14
N ALA A 195 0.77 3.09 1.79
CA ALA A 195 0.23 1.80 1.44
C ALA A 195 -1.30 1.83 1.39
N THR A 196 -1.87 1.09 0.44
CA THR A 196 -3.30 0.75 0.42
C THR A 196 -3.46 -0.74 0.58
N GLU A 197 -4.33 -1.15 1.49
CA GLU A 197 -4.86 -2.50 1.51
C GLU A 197 -6.33 -2.42 1.06
N THR A 198 -6.74 -3.27 0.12
CA THR A 198 -8.13 -3.40 -0.32
C THR A 198 -8.55 -4.85 -0.19
N ASP A 199 -9.64 -5.07 0.54
CA ASP A 199 -10.23 -6.40 0.67
C ASP A 199 -11.25 -6.70 -0.44
N HIS A 200 -11.80 -7.92 -0.41
CA HIS A 200 -12.79 -8.37 -1.37
C HIS A 200 -14.08 -7.54 -1.43
N ASP A 201 -14.46 -6.86 -0.35
CA ASP A 201 -15.66 -6.01 -0.29
C ASP A 201 -15.35 -4.59 -0.80
N GLY A 202 -14.10 -4.33 -1.17
CA GLY A 202 -13.62 -3.02 -1.62
C GLY A 202 -13.31 -2.08 -0.46
N PHE A 203 -13.26 -2.56 0.80
CA PHE A 203 -12.85 -1.74 1.91
C PHE A 203 -11.37 -1.42 1.79
N ARG A 204 -11.07 -0.12 1.78
CA ARG A 204 -9.72 0.41 1.64
C ARG A 204 -9.20 0.86 2.99
N THR A 205 -8.11 0.27 3.42
CA THR A 205 -7.27 0.78 4.52
C THR A 205 -6.10 1.54 3.91
N VAL A 206 -5.77 2.70 4.47
CA VAL A 206 -4.60 3.48 4.03
C VAL A 206 -3.61 3.57 5.17
N THR A 207 -2.35 3.29 4.88
CA THR A 207 -1.26 3.39 5.87
C THR A 207 -0.21 4.37 5.37
N VAL A 208 0.26 5.23 6.27
CA VAL A 208 1.49 6.01 6.08
C VAL A 208 2.51 5.55 7.11
N GLN A 209 3.76 5.42 6.68
CA GLN A 209 4.87 5.11 7.57
C GLN A 209 6.10 5.93 7.19
N THR A 210 6.83 6.39 8.20
CA THR A 210 8.10 7.09 8.02
C THR A 210 9.10 6.69 9.10
N LYS A 211 10.35 7.09 8.92
CA LYS A 211 11.43 6.93 9.91
C LYS A 211 11.89 8.31 10.36
N VAL A 212 11.92 8.49 11.68
CA VAL A 212 12.47 9.68 12.31
C VAL A 212 13.76 9.29 13.02
N ALA A 213 14.83 10.03 12.78
CA ALA A 213 16.08 9.84 13.51
C ALA A 213 15.88 10.22 14.98
N ASP A 214 16.22 9.31 15.88
CA ASP A 214 16.12 9.49 17.33
C ASP A 214 17.36 8.89 18.02
N GLN A 215 17.47 9.05 19.34
CA GLN A 215 18.44 8.33 20.15
C GLN A 215 17.74 7.47 21.19
N MET A 216 17.93 6.15 21.11
CA MET A 216 17.43 5.17 22.06
C MET A 216 18.61 4.54 22.79
N ASP A 217 18.60 4.59 24.13
CA ASP A 217 19.67 4.04 24.96
C ASP A 217 21.08 4.56 24.60
N GLY A 218 21.16 5.81 24.15
CA GLY A 218 22.41 6.45 23.72
C GLY A 218 22.90 6.03 22.33
N LEU A 219 22.13 5.22 21.60
CA LEU A 219 22.41 4.79 20.24
C LEU A 219 21.51 5.53 19.26
N ALA A 220 22.12 6.10 18.21
CA ALA A 220 21.37 6.67 17.09
C ALA A 220 20.50 5.56 16.46
N THR A 221 19.19 5.75 16.51
CA THR A 221 18.21 4.72 16.13
C THR A 221 17.09 5.38 15.33
N ALA A 222 16.65 4.73 14.25
CA ALA A 222 15.48 5.17 13.50
C ALA A 222 14.21 4.67 14.23
N VAL A 223 13.34 5.61 14.60
CA VAL A 223 12.00 5.30 15.10
C VAL A 223 11.04 5.30 13.92
N TYR A 224 10.34 4.20 13.73
CA TYR A 224 9.26 4.07 12.78
C TYR A 224 8.00 4.65 13.40
N CYS A 225 7.37 5.57 12.69
CA CYS A 225 6.04 6.08 13.03
C CYS A 225 5.09 5.68 11.91
N ARG A 226 3.94 5.12 12.27
CA ARG A 226 2.92 4.66 11.34
C ARG A 226 1.55 5.18 11.77
N ALA A 227 0.79 5.68 10.81
CA ALA A 227 -0.65 5.87 10.94
C ALA A 227 -1.39 4.96 9.97
N THR A 228 -2.47 4.36 10.43
CA THR A 228 -3.37 3.55 9.61
C THR A 228 -4.78 4.11 9.75
N SER A 229 -5.38 4.48 8.62
CA SER A 229 -6.77 4.90 8.50
C SER A 229 -7.60 3.71 8.03
N ASP A 230 -8.63 3.36 8.79
CA ASP A 230 -9.56 2.30 8.43
C ASP A 230 -10.71 2.81 7.55
N GLN A 231 -11.63 1.90 7.19
CA GLN A 231 -12.79 2.21 6.37
C GLN A 231 -13.82 3.16 7.03
N MET A 232 -13.75 3.34 8.35
CA MET A 232 -14.60 4.28 9.10
C MET A 232 -13.97 5.67 9.17
N GLY A 233 -12.71 5.80 8.73
CA GLY A 233 -11.93 7.03 8.84
C GLY A 233 -11.25 7.18 10.20
N ASP A 234 -11.30 6.15 11.05
CA ASP A 234 -10.59 6.15 12.32
C ASP A 234 -9.10 5.94 12.06
N VAL A 235 -8.27 6.80 12.66
CA VAL A 235 -6.82 6.76 12.47
C VAL A 235 -6.13 6.24 13.72
N PHE A 236 -5.34 5.18 13.54
CA PHE A 236 -4.60 4.49 14.58
C PHE A 236 -3.10 4.76 14.41
N LEU A 237 -2.45 5.21 15.49
CA LEU A 237 -1.02 5.47 15.51
C LEU A 237 -0.26 4.32 16.15
N SER A 238 0.89 3.99 15.58
CA SER A 238 1.85 3.08 16.19
C SER A 238 3.28 3.57 15.96
N ALA A 239 4.15 3.31 16.94
CA ALA A 239 5.56 3.64 16.84
C ALA A 239 6.40 2.50 17.38
N TRP A 240 7.53 2.23 16.74
CA TRP A 240 8.49 1.22 17.19
C TRP A 240 9.89 1.55 16.69
N TYR A 241 10.89 0.86 17.21
CA TYR A 241 12.23 0.84 16.64
C TYR A 241 12.76 -0.58 16.63
N ASP A 242 13.71 -0.86 15.76
CA ASP A 242 14.45 -2.13 15.78
C ASP A 242 15.69 -1.93 16.65
N HIS A 243 15.79 -2.69 17.75
CA HIS A 243 16.88 -2.57 18.69
C HIS A 243 18.22 -2.79 17.97
N PRO A 244 19.13 -1.80 17.96
CA PRO A 244 20.27 -1.77 17.04
C PRO A 244 21.20 -2.98 17.18
N GLU A 245 21.35 -3.52 18.40
CA GLU A 245 22.21 -4.69 18.63
C GLU A 245 21.51 -6.04 18.45
N THR A 246 20.20 -6.12 18.65
CA THR A 246 19.48 -7.41 18.69
C THR A 246 18.57 -7.63 17.48
N GLY A 247 18.32 -6.58 16.70
CA GLY A 247 17.35 -6.57 15.60
C GLY A 247 15.90 -6.79 16.03
N LYS A 248 15.62 -6.82 17.34
CA LYS A 248 14.27 -7.03 17.84
C LYS A 248 13.47 -5.74 17.76
N ARG A 249 12.25 -5.83 17.25
CA ARG A 249 11.28 -4.75 17.34
C ARG A 249 10.92 -4.45 18.79
N VAL A 250 10.96 -3.18 19.15
CA VAL A 250 10.53 -2.63 20.45
C VAL A 250 9.48 -1.56 20.19
N ASP A 251 8.25 -1.80 20.66
CA ASP A 251 7.17 -0.83 20.53
C ASP A 251 7.40 0.38 21.45
N LYS A 252 7.15 1.58 20.93
CA LYS A 252 7.33 2.86 21.62
C LYS A 252 5.96 3.45 21.98
N PRO A 253 5.69 3.76 23.26
CA PRO A 253 4.49 4.47 23.64
C PRO A 253 4.39 5.84 22.96
N ILE A 254 3.18 6.20 22.53
CA ILE A 254 2.89 7.51 21.95
C ILE A 254 2.26 8.36 23.05
N HIS A 255 3.01 9.35 23.54
CA HIS A 255 2.58 10.20 24.66
C HIS A 255 1.79 11.43 24.21
N ASP A 256 2.03 11.91 22.99
CA ASP A 256 1.35 13.08 22.40
C ASP A 256 0.90 12.70 20.99
N SER A 257 -0.29 12.08 20.92
CA SER A 257 -0.82 11.53 19.68
C SER A 257 -1.23 12.61 18.68
N ASP A 258 -1.72 13.75 19.16
CA ASP A 258 -2.11 14.89 18.32
C ASP A 258 -0.90 15.48 17.60
N LYS A 259 0.22 15.65 18.33
CA LYS A 259 1.47 16.12 17.74
C LYS A 259 2.01 15.14 16.70
N VAL A 260 2.00 13.84 16.99
CA VAL A 260 2.46 12.81 16.03
C VAL A 260 1.57 12.78 14.79
N ALA A 261 0.25 12.92 14.96
CA ALA A 261 -0.67 13.01 13.83
C ALA A 261 -0.38 14.23 12.95
N ALA A 262 -0.17 15.41 13.56
CA ALA A 262 0.18 16.64 12.83
C ALA A 262 1.56 16.54 12.13
N GLU A 263 2.54 15.86 12.73
CA GLU A 263 3.83 15.61 12.09
C GLU A 263 3.69 14.69 10.87
N LEU A 264 2.92 13.61 10.97
CA LEU A 264 2.62 12.72 9.85
C LEU A 264 1.85 13.44 8.72
N GLU A 265 0.87 14.26 9.09
CA GLU A 265 0.12 15.12 8.17
C GLU A 265 1.09 16.04 7.40
N GLY A 266 1.95 16.75 8.13
CA GLY A 266 2.96 17.63 7.56
C GLY A 266 3.92 16.89 6.62
N MET A 267 4.36 15.69 6.96
CA MET A 267 5.25 14.90 6.09
C MET A 267 4.58 14.46 4.78
N ILE A 268 3.31 14.07 4.81
CA ILE A 268 2.55 13.76 3.59
C ILE A 268 2.41 15.00 2.73
N ASN A 269 2.07 16.15 3.33
CA ASN A 269 1.96 17.41 2.59
C ASN A 269 3.30 17.81 1.96
N LEU A 270 4.41 17.67 2.67
CA LEU A 270 5.75 17.94 2.14
C LEU A 270 6.12 17.02 0.98
N LEU A 271 5.76 15.73 1.05
CA LEU A 271 5.91 14.80 -0.07
C LEU A 271 5.12 15.29 -1.29
N LEU A 272 3.84 15.64 -1.09
CA LEU A 272 2.98 16.12 -2.16
C LEU A 272 3.49 17.43 -2.75
N GLU A 273 3.94 18.38 -1.93
CA GLU A 273 4.53 19.64 -2.37
C GLU A 273 5.78 19.41 -3.23
N GLU A 274 6.72 18.57 -2.78
CA GLU A 274 7.96 18.33 -3.53
C GLU A 274 7.73 17.54 -4.82
N LYS A 275 6.87 16.52 -4.80
CA LYS A 275 6.64 15.66 -5.99
C LYS A 275 5.67 16.25 -7.00
N LEU A 276 4.77 17.15 -6.58
CA LEU A 276 3.79 17.78 -7.46
C LEU A 276 4.18 19.22 -7.86
N ALA A 277 5.21 19.80 -7.26
CA ALA A 277 5.76 21.07 -7.71
C ALA A 277 6.40 20.90 -9.10
N ALA A 278 5.75 21.47 -10.11
CA ALA A 278 6.22 21.54 -11.50
C ALA A 278 7.33 22.59 -11.70
#